data_AF-A0A9E4V9E1-F1
#
_entry.id   AF-A0A9E4V9E1-F1
#
_cell.length_a   1.000
_cell.length_b   1.000
_cell.length_c   1.000
_cell.angle_alpha   90.00
_cell.angle_beta   90.00
_cell.angle_gamma   90.00
#
_symmetry.space_group_name_H-M   'P 1'
#
loop_
_entity.id
_entity.type
_entity.pdbx_description
1 polymer ?
#
loop_
_entity_poly.entity_id
_entity_poly.type
_entity_poly.pdbx_seq_one_letter_code
_entity_poly.pdbx_strand_id
1 'polypeptide(L)'
;MYVGRIVAVGRSKAGRNAVMYRVSSRSFPNRQAVDNDGTLAIVPRPGAEADLQKSPYIAYNALRLAGEWAVAANGSHTDPIAEKIAAGLPPRDALVLCLSAMDYEHDDLDTPRIAAVV
;
A
#
# COMPACT_ATOMS: atom_id res chain seq x y z
N MET A 1 -17.77 -9.59 10.05
CA MET A 1 -17.04 -8.30 10.04
C MET A 1 -15.94 -8.38 8.97
N TYR A 2 -16.01 -7.61 7.89
CA TYR A 2 -15.02 -7.60 6.80
C TYR A 2 -14.75 -6.15 6.40
N VAL A 3 -13.49 -5.73 6.48
CA VAL A 3 -13.05 -4.35 6.18
C VAL A 3 -12.06 -4.28 5.02
N GLY A 4 -11.76 -5.42 4.38
CA GLY A 4 -10.80 -5.49 3.28
C GLY A 4 -9.35 -5.23 3.70
N ARG A 5 -8.67 -4.37 2.94
CA ARG A 5 -7.26 -4.00 3.15
C ARG A 5 -7.17 -3.00 4.30
N ILE A 6 -6.14 -3.15 5.15
CA ILE A 6 -5.98 -2.33 6.36
C ILE A 6 -4.57 -1.73 6.36
N VAL A 7 -4.50 -0.42 6.57
CA VAL A 7 -3.27 0.32 6.88
C VAL A 7 -3.39 0.79 8.34
N ALA A 8 -2.32 0.65 9.11
CA ALA A 8 -2.23 1.21 10.45
C ALA A 8 -0.89 1.91 10.66
N VAL A 9 -0.91 3.05 11.33
CA VAL A 9 0.27 3.79 11.76
C VAL A 9 0.16 4.17 13.22
N GLY A 10 1.29 4.28 13.90
CA GLY A 10 1.30 4.73 15.28
C GLY A 10 2.70 4.84 15.86
N ARG A 11 2.73 5.17 17.15
CA ARG A 11 3.96 5.24 17.93
C ARG A 11 3.82 4.38 19.17
N SER A 12 4.77 3.50 19.39
CA SER A 12 4.85 2.68 20.61
C SER A 12 5.11 3.55 21.83
N LYS A 13 4.82 3.03 23.03
CA LYS A 13 5.15 3.72 24.30
C LYS A 13 6.66 4.02 24.45
N ALA A 14 7.51 3.25 23.79
CA ALA A 14 8.96 3.47 23.75
C ALA A 14 9.39 4.53 22.72
N GLY A 15 8.45 5.26 22.09
CA GLY A 15 8.74 6.32 21.13
C GLY A 15 9.01 5.85 19.70
N ARG A 16 9.06 4.53 19.44
CA ARG A 16 9.29 3.99 18.09
C ARG A 16 8.04 4.12 17.23
N ASN A 17 8.19 4.70 16.04
CA ASN A 17 7.15 4.70 15.01
C ASN A 17 6.94 3.28 14.47
N ALA A 18 5.72 2.99 14.04
CA ALA A 18 5.35 1.74 13.40
C ALA A 18 4.32 1.99 12.31
N VAL A 19 4.48 1.28 11.20
CA VAL A 19 3.49 1.16 10.14
C VAL A 19 3.22 -0.31 9.88
N MET A 20 1.96 -0.65 9.62
CA MET A 20 1.52 -2.01 9.39
C MET A 20 0.55 -2.05 8.22
N TYR A 21 0.63 -3.13 7.45
CA TYR A 21 -0.29 -3.40 6.36
C TYR A 21 -0.82 -4.82 6.45
N ARG A 22 -2.12 -4.98 6.16
CA ARG A 22 -2.77 -6.30 6.08
C ARG A 22 -3.66 -6.38 4.85
N VAL A 23 -3.46 -7.45 4.09
CA VAL A 23 -4.39 -7.89 3.06
C VAL A 23 -5.46 -8.77 3.70
N SER A 24 -6.73 -8.37 3.59
CA SER A 24 -7.87 -9.28 3.74
C SER A 24 -8.61 -9.33 2.42
N SER A 25 -8.85 -10.52 1.89
CA SER A 25 -9.41 -10.72 0.56
C SER A 25 -10.26 -11.97 0.52
N ARG A 26 -11.41 -11.89 -0.15
CA ARG A 26 -12.27 -13.04 -0.45
C ARG A 26 -12.01 -13.58 -1.85
N SER A 27 -11.98 -12.69 -2.84
CA SER A 27 -11.87 -13.06 -4.25
C SER A 27 -10.44 -13.43 -4.68
N PHE A 28 -9.43 -12.87 -4.01
CA PHE A 28 -8.02 -13.09 -4.34
C PHE A 28 -7.21 -13.45 -3.08
N PRO A 29 -7.39 -14.66 -2.51
CA PRO A 29 -6.73 -15.09 -1.27
C PRO A 29 -5.28 -15.56 -1.48
N ASN A 30 -4.93 -15.99 -2.70
CA ASN A 30 -3.65 -16.63 -3.01
C ASN A 30 -2.52 -15.60 -3.24
N ARG A 31 -2.25 -14.78 -2.23
CA ARG A 31 -1.22 -13.74 -2.24
C ARG A 31 -0.31 -13.82 -1.02
N GLN A 32 0.86 -13.23 -1.16
CA GLN A 32 1.87 -13.15 -0.11
C GLN A 32 2.56 -11.79 -0.12
N ALA A 33 3.11 -11.41 1.03
CA ALA A 33 4.04 -10.31 1.15
C ALA A 33 5.46 -10.84 0.90
N VAL A 34 6.23 -10.15 0.07
CA VAL A 34 7.64 -10.42 -0.21
C VAL A 34 8.43 -9.17 0.12
N ASP A 35 9.52 -9.32 0.87
CA ASP A 35 10.45 -8.23 1.17
C ASP A 35 11.50 -8.12 0.07
N ASN A 36 11.59 -6.94 -0.52
CA ASN A 36 12.56 -6.55 -1.52
C ASN A 36 13.35 -5.35 -0.96
N ASP A 37 14.36 -5.64 -0.15
CA ASP A 37 15.28 -4.65 0.45
C ASP A 37 14.56 -3.45 1.09
N GLY A 38 13.56 -3.72 1.94
CA GLY A 38 12.79 -2.68 2.64
C GLY A 38 11.57 -2.17 1.88
N THR A 39 11.28 -2.75 0.72
CA THR A 39 10.00 -2.60 0.01
C THR A 39 9.20 -3.90 0.17
N LEU A 40 8.06 -3.85 0.87
CA LEU A 40 7.18 -5.01 0.98
C LEU A 40 6.18 -5.01 -0.17
N ALA A 41 6.32 -5.95 -1.09
CA ALA A 41 5.42 -6.17 -2.21
C ALA A 41 4.36 -7.21 -1.88
N ILE A 42 3.12 -6.94 -2.25
CA ILE A 42 2.06 -7.95 -2.30
C ILE A 42 2.06 -8.53 -3.71
N VAL A 43 2.25 -9.85 -3.80
CA VAL A 43 2.30 -10.59 -5.07
C VAL A 43 1.46 -11.85 -5.00
N PRO A 44 0.99 -12.38 -6.14
CA PRO A 44 0.42 -13.73 -6.20
C PRO A 44 1.41 -14.76 -5.67
N ARG A 45 0.89 -15.81 -5.03
CA ARG A 45 1.69 -17.00 -4.71
C ARG A 45 2.00 -17.78 -5.99
N PRO A 46 3.05 -18.62 -5.99
CA PRO A 46 3.33 -19.52 -7.11
C PRO A 46 2.07 -20.31 -7.53
N GLY A 47 1.72 -20.26 -8.82
CA GLY A 47 0.53 -20.90 -9.39
C GLY A 47 -0.73 -20.04 -9.41
N ALA A 48 -0.70 -18.80 -8.89
CA ALA A 48 -1.80 -17.84 -8.93
C ALA A 48 -1.51 -16.59 -9.80
N GLU A 49 -0.44 -16.62 -10.61
CA GLU A 49 0.03 -15.48 -11.41
C GLU A 49 -1.02 -15.01 -12.44
N ALA A 50 -1.83 -15.94 -12.94
CA ALA A 50 -2.92 -15.65 -13.88
C ALA A 50 -3.99 -14.71 -13.29
N ASP A 51 -4.08 -14.57 -11.96
CA ASP A 51 -5.02 -13.65 -11.32
C ASP A 51 -4.72 -12.17 -11.65
N LEU A 52 -3.49 -11.84 -12.05
CA LEU A 52 -3.12 -10.49 -12.49
C LEU A 52 -3.91 -10.04 -13.72
N GLN A 53 -4.35 -10.97 -14.57
CA GLN A 53 -5.18 -10.67 -15.73
C GLN A 53 -6.64 -10.40 -15.36
N LYS A 54 -7.05 -10.79 -14.15
CA LYS A 54 -8.43 -10.59 -13.65
C LYS A 54 -8.60 -9.26 -12.93
N SER A 55 -7.54 -8.76 -12.29
CA SER A 55 -7.60 -7.49 -11.59
C SER A 55 -6.22 -6.83 -11.52
N PRO A 56 -6.10 -5.54 -11.91
CA PRO A 56 -4.86 -4.79 -11.79
C PRO A 56 -4.55 -4.37 -10.34
N TYR A 57 -5.49 -4.56 -9.40
CA TYR A 57 -5.39 -4.04 -8.03
C TYR A 57 -4.90 -5.08 -7.01
N ILE A 58 -4.32 -6.20 -7.45
CA ILE A 58 -3.96 -7.30 -6.56
C ILE A 58 -2.46 -7.46 -6.30
N ALA A 59 -1.61 -6.79 -7.07
CA ALA A 59 -0.16 -6.77 -6.91
C ALA A 59 0.40 -5.34 -6.92
N TYR A 60 1.17 -5.01 -5.90
CA TYR A 60 1.69 -3.66 -5.65
C TYR A 60 2.69 -3.68 -4.49
N ASN A 61 3.51 -2.63 -4.39
CA ASN A 61 4.24 -2.34 -3.17
C ASN A 61 3.27 -1.83 -2.11
N ALA A 62 3.17 -2.54 -0.99
CA ALA A 62 2.29 -2.16 0.13
C ALA A 62 3.00 -1.37 1.22
N LEU A 63 4.33 -1.48 1.30
CA LEU A 63 5.17 -0.67 2.16
C LEU A 63 6.46 -0.32 1.44
N ARG A 64 6.89 0.94 1.55
CA ARG A 64 8.17 1.41 0.99
C ARG A 64 8.78 2.46 1.91
N LEU A 65 10.10 2.40 2.09
CA LEU A 65 10.87 3.43 2.80
C LEU A 65 11.24 4.58 1.86
N ALA A 66 11.17 5.81 2.36
CA ALA A 66 11.51 7.04 1.65
C ALA A 66 12.31 7.98 2.58
N GLY A 67 13.63 7.78 2.63
CA GLY A 67 14.48 8.46 3.60
C GLY A 67 14.15 8.05 5.03
N GLU A 68 13.75 9.01 5.85
CA GLU A 68 13.35 8.76 7.25
C GLU A 68 11.87 8.37 7.39
N TRP A 69 11.11 8.34 6.30
CA TRP A 69 9.69 8.05 6.29
C TRP A 69 9.40 6.60 5.89
N ALA A 70 8.36 6.01 6.47
CA ALA A 70 7.77 4.78 6.00
C ALA A 70 6.38 5.04 5.42
N VAL A 71 6.15 4.62 4.17
CA VAL A 71 4.87 4.75 3.45
C VAL A 71 4.22 3.38 3.41
N ALA A 72 2.92 3.29 3.72
CA ALA A 72 2.12 2.11 3.45
C ALA A 72 0.80 2.45 2.78
N ALA A 73 0.39 1.65 1.81
CA ALA A 73 -0.84 1.87 1.07
C ALA A 73 -1.43 0.56 0.52
N ASN A 74 -2.72 0.59 0.13
CA ASN A 74 -3.41 -0.60 -0.37
C ASN A 74 -3.32 -0.84 -1.88
N GLY A 75 -2.41 -0.15 -2.58
CA GLY A 75 -2.28 -0.25 -4.03
C GLY A 75 -1.01 0.40 -4.56
N SER A 76 -0.92 0.53 -5.88
CA SER A 76 0.26 1.05 -6.59
C SER A 76 0.65 2.50 -6.23
N HIS A 77 -0.24 3.24 -5.57
CA HIS A 77 0.02 4.61 -5.12
C HIS A 77 1.06 4.71 -3.99
N THR A 78 1.46 3.60 -3.36
CA THR A 78 2.61 3.58 -2.44
C THR A 78 3.87 4.16 -3.07
N ASP A 79 4.14 3.81 -4.33
CA ASP A 79 5.35 4.21 -5.04
C ASP A 79 5.40 5.72 -5.35
N PRO A 80 4.40 6.34 -6.01
CA PRO A 80 4.44 7.76 -6.25
C PRO A 80 4.41 8.58 -4.95
N ILE A 81 3.76 8.12 -3.87
CA ILE A 81 3.83 8.80 -2.57
C ILE A 81 5.29 8.79 -2.05
N ALA A 82 5.93 7.62 -2.04
CA ALA A 82 7.31 7.47 -1.59
C ALA A 82 8.28 8.30 -2.45
N GLU A 83 8.10 8.31 -3.78
CA GLU A 83 8.93 9.08 -4.71
C GLU A 83 8.77 10.58 -4.54
N LYS A 84 7.54 11.07 -4.31
CA LYS A 84 7.33 12.49 -4.03
C LYS A 84 7.99 12.92 -2.72
N ILE A 85 7.91 12.09 -1.69
CA ILE A 85 8.60 12.34 -0.42
C ILE A 85 10.12 12.34 -0.62
N ALA A 86 10.66 11.36 -1.34
CA ALA A 86 12.08 11.29 -1.67
C ALA A 86 12.56 12.49 -2.51
N ALA A 87 11.69 13.06 -3.34
CA ALA A 87 11.93 14.29 -4.10
C ALA A 87 11.78 15.58 -3.26
N GLY A 88 11.53 15.48 -1.95
CA GLY A 88 11.46 16.60 -1.02
C GLY A 88 10.06 17.17 -0.81
N LEU A 89 9.01 16.54 -1.34
CA LEU A 89 7.64 16.96 -1.08
C LEU A 89 7.22 16.58 0.36
N PRO A 90 6.58 17.48 1.13
CA PRO A 90 6.10 17.14 2.47
C PRO A 90 5.12 15.95 2.43
N PRO A 91 5.13 15.04 3.43
CA PRO A 91 4.28 13.84 3.42
C PRO A 91 2.79 14.12 3.21
N ARG A 92 2.27 15.19 3.82
CA ARG A 92 0.88 15.63 3.63
C ARG A 92 0.57 15.91 2.15
N ASP A 93 1.45 16.65 1.49
CA ASP A 93 1.22 17.10 0.11
C ASP A 93 1.42 15.94 -0.86
N ALA A 94 2.36 15.04 -0.59
CA ALA A 94 2.52 13.79 -1.34
C ALA A 94 1.26 12.92 -1.25
N LEU A 95 0.69 12.75 -0.05
CA LEU A 95 -0.57 12.03 0.13
C LEU A 95 -1.72 12.69 -0.64
N VAL A 96 -1.93 13.99 -0.47
CA VAL A 96 -3.02 14.71 -1.16
C VAL A 96 -2.87 14.63 -2.67
N LEU A 97 -1.69 14.93 -3.20
CA LEU A 97 -1.42 14.91 -4.63
C LEU A 97 -1.71 13.53 -5.23
N CYS A 98 -1.14 12.47 -4.64
CA CYS A 98 -1.27 11.13 -5.19
C CYS A 98 -2.69 10.57 -5.05
N LEU A 99 -3.34 10.76 -3.90
CA LEU A 99 -4.70 10.26 -3.69
C LEU A 99 -5.72 11.02 -4.56
N SER A 100 -5.57 12.35 -4.73
CA SER A 100 -6.42 13.12 -5.62
C SER A 100 -6.18 12.81 -7.10
N ALA A 101 -4.95 12.51 -7.51
CA ALA A 101 -4.63 12.22 -8.90
C ALA A 101 -5.01 10.79 -9.33
N MET A 102 -4.87 9.81 -8.42
CA MET A 102 -5.11 8.39 -8.73
C MET A 102 -6.52 7.90 -8.41
N ASP A 103 -7.28 8.73 -7.68
CA ASP A 103 -8.67 8.50 -7.30
C ASP A 103 -8.92 7.13 -6.64
N TYR A 104 -10.17 6.70 -6.52
CA TYR A 104 -10.51 5.34 -6.09
C TYR A 104 -10.14 4.27 -7.15
N GLU A 105 -10.09 3.01 -6.74
CA GLU A 105 -9.91 1.88 -7.66
C GLU A 105 -11.22 1.62 -8.41
N HIS A 106 -11.19 1.66 -9.73
CA HIS A 106 -12.35 1.46 -10.59
C HIS A 106 -12.66 -0.05 -10.72
N ASP A 107 -13.02 -0.67 -9.60
CA ASP A 107 -13.58 -2.02 -9.51
C ASP A 107 -15.08 -1.96 -9.18
N ASP A 108 -15.75 -3.10 -9.09
CA ASP A 108 -17.19 -3.18 -8.85
C ASP A 108 -17.64 -2.60 -7.48
N LEU A 109 -16.69 -2.23 -6.61
CA LEU A 109 -16.95 -1.76 -5.25
C LEU A 109 -16.44 -0.33 -5.01
N ASP A 110 -15.93 0.34 -6.05
CA ASP A 110 -15.27 1.64 -5.97
C ASP A 110 -14.23 1.65 -4.83
N THR A 111 -13.39 0.62 -4.75
CA THR A 111 -12.54 0.42 -3.57
C THR A 111 -11.65 1.66 -3.30
N PRO A 112 -11.71 2.26 -2.09
CA PRO A 112 -10.88 3.41 -1.78
C PRO A 112 -9.38 3.11 -1.84
N ARG A 113 -8.60 4.11 -2.28
CA ARG A 113 -7.16 4.16 -2.04
C ARG A 113 -6.91 4.71 -0.63
N ILE A 114 -6.23 3.92 0.20
CA ILE A 114 -5.84 4.30 1.56
C ILE A 114 -4.33 4.26 1.68
N ALA A 115 -3.78 5.28 2.34
CA ALA A 115 -2.36 5.40 2.55
C ALA A 115 -2.06 6.03 3.92
N ALA A 116 -0.87 5.76 4.45
CA ALA A 116 -0.35 6.40 5.64
C ALA A 116 1.18 6.57 5.54
N VAL A 117 1.68 7.59 6.22
CA VAL A 117 3.11 7.91 6.31
C VAL A 117 3.46 8.18 7.77
N VAL A 118 4.59 7.65 8.24
CA VAL A 118 5.05 7.78 9.64
C VAL A 118 6.57 7.87 9.73
#